data_AF-A0A7C2L001-F1
#
_entry.id   AF-A0A7C2L001-F1
#
_cell.length_a   1.000
_cell.length_b   1.000
_cell.length_c   1.000
_cell.angle_alpha   90.00
_cell.angle_beta   90.00
_cell.angle_gamma   90.00
#
_symmetry.space_group_name_H-M   'P 1'
#
loop_
_entity.id
_entity.type
_entity.pdbx_description
1 polymer ?
#
loop_
_entity_poly.entity_id
_entity_poly.type
_entity_poly.pdbx_seq_one_letter_code
_entity_poly.pdbx_strand_id
1 'polypeptide(L)'
;MKRRVLVGLVLLVLATTPASAQFAVIDPANLAQAILIVQRTQRHLEELREQYRTIVRMAQGLGRMDQYRVPPFAISQHDPGRWSYGRPWIAALNGGDATGAAYWATAYPLAAPSIPARLPADARRAFERQYATVEISDSVATMGGHQVGLMRGYFGELQRAVQALESDVLNPTSSYHEMTAILDKVAAGELLGRRQDMAANQLLSHALEQLLARSKRQRDTEAATLNMQLVTWRDGEAANRAFRAGTGHALATWRQP
;
A
#
# COMPACT_ATOMS: atom_id res chain seq x y z
N MET A 1 57.67 -59.60 68.90
CA MET A 1 58.25 -58.86 67.75
C MET A 1 57.21 -58.24 66.80
N LYS A 2 56.01 -58.80 66.60
CA LYS A 2 54.99 -58.27 65.66
C LYS A 2 54.40 -56.87 65.99
N ARG A 3 54.39 -56.47 67.27
CA ARG A 3 53.80 -55.18 67.70
C ARG A 3 54.67 -53.95 67.41
N ARG A 4 56.01 -54.12 67.35
CA ARG A 4 56.96 -53.02 67.06
C ARG A 4 57.02 -52.69 65.57
N VAL A 5 56.83 -53.70 64.71
CA VAL A 5 56.75 -53.52 63.25
C VAL A 5 55.47 -52.77 62.86
N LEU A 6 54.35 -53.04 63.56
CA LEU A 6 53.07 -52.38 63.28
C LEU A 6 53.08 -50.89 63.65
N VAL A 7 53.72 -50.52 64.76
CA VAL A 7 53.85 -49.12 65.19
C VAL A 7 54.79 -48.34 64.26
N GLY A 8 55.87 -48.96 63.80
CA GLY A 8 56.78 -48.35 62.82
C GLY A 8 56.09 -48.11 61.46
N LEU A 9 55.25 -49.05 61.01
CA LEU A 9 54.52 -48.92 59.75
C LEU A 9 53.47 -47.80 59.79
N VAL A 10 52.75 -47.66 60.91
CA VAL A 10 51.73 -46.61 61.08
C VAL A 10 52.37 -45.21 61.13
N LEU A 11 53.52 -45.06 61.79
CA LEU A 11 54.25 -43.78 61.82
C LEU A 11 54.81 -43.37 60.45
N LEU A 12 55.22 -44.35 59.62
CA LEU A 12 55.76 -44.08 58.28
C LEU A 12 54.65 -43.66 57.28
N VAL A 13 53.44 -44.20 57.43
CA VAL A 13 52.27 -43.85 56.60
C VAL A 13 51.73 -42.45 56.96
N LEU A 14 51.80 -42.05 58.23
CA LEU A 14 51.40 -40.70 58.67
C LEU A 14 52.38 -39.59 58.26
N ALA A 15 53.65 -39.92 58.01
CA ALA A 15 54.67 -38.95 57.62
C ALA A 15 54.78 -38.72 56.09
N THR A 16 54.07 -39.51 55.27
CA THR A 16 54.22 -39.52 53.80
C THR A 16 53.02 -38.98 53.03
N THR A 17 51.97 -38.49 53.70
CA THR A 17 50.94 -37.72 53.00
C THR A 17 51.47 -36.33 52.67
N PRO A 18 51.60 -35.95 51.38
CA PRO A 18 52.04 -34.62 51.02
C PRO A 18 51.00 -33.62 51.52
N ALA A 19 51.44 -32.64 52.31
CA ALA A 19 50.65 -31.48 52.68
C ALA A 19 50.46 -30.58 51.46
N SER A 20 49.70 -31.04 50.47
CA SER A 20 49.23 -30.21 49.37
C SER A 20 48.20 -29.23 49.93
N ALA A 21 48.64 -27.98 50.14
CA ALA A 21 47.87 -26.75 50.24
C ALA A 21 46.39 -26.90 50.64
N GLN A 22 46.11 -27.01 51.94
CA GLN A 22 44.75 -27.10 52.48
C GLN A 22 44.15 -25.75 52.87
N PHE A 23 44.84 -24.64 52.61
CA PHE A 23 44.28 -23.31 52.76
C PHE A 23 43.95 -22.76 51.38
N ALA A 24 42.66 -22.57 51.10
CA ALA A 24 42.26 -21.66 50.04
C ALA A 24 42.94 -20.33 50.33
N VAL A 25 43.86 -19.90 49.46
CA VAL A 25 44.45 -18.57 49.55
C VAL A 25 43.36 -17.59 49.16
N ILE A 26 42.60 -17.17 50.16
CA ILE A 26 41.63 -16.08 50.03
C ILE A 26 42.47 -14.81 49.98
N ASP A 27 42.79 -14.35 48.78
CA ASP A 27 43.34 -13.02 48.60
C ASP A 27 42.29 -12.01 49.10
N PRO A 28 42.57 -11.28 50.20
CA PRO A 28 41.61 -10.34 50.77
C PRO A 28 41.24 -9.22 49.77
N ALA A 29 42.11 -8.89 48.81
CA ALA A 29 41.79 -7.94 47.74
C ALA A 29 40.78 -8.53 46.75
N ASN A 30 40.96 -9.79 46.35
CA ASN A 30 40.03 -10.49 45.46
C ASN A 30 38.67 -10.75 46.14
N LEU A 31 38.65 -11.11 47.43
CA LEU A 31 37.43 -11.23 48.23
C LEU A 31 36.69 -9.89 48.34
N ALA A 32 37.41 -8.79 48.64
CA ALA A 32 36.83 -7.45 48.70
C ALA A 32 36.23 -7.04 47.34
N GLN A 33 36.92 -7.35 46.24
CA GLN A 33 36.43 -7.10 44.88
C GLN A 33 35.17 -7.92 44.57
N ALA A 34 35.14 -9.21 44.93
CA ALA A 34 33.97 -10.06 44.77
C ALA A 34 32.77 -9.53 45.56
N ILE A 35 32.97 -9.09 46.80
CA ILE A 35 31.93 -8.46 47.62
C ILE A 35 31.39 -7.18 46.94
N LEU A 36 32.27 -6.32 46.41
CA LEU A 36 31.86 -5.12 45.68
C LEU A 36 31.07 -5.43 44.40
N ILE A 37 31.45 -6.49 43.67
CA ILE A 37 30.73 -6.97 42.48
C ILE A 37 29.34 -7.47 42.87
N VAL A 38 29.24 -8.25 43.95
CA VAL A 38 27.94 -8.75 44.47
C VAL A 38 27.06 -7.59 44.95
N GLN A 39 27.62 -6.62 45.67
CA GLN A 39 26.88 -5.43 46.10
C GLN A 39 26.41 -4.58 44.91
N ARG A 40 27.23 -4.43 43.87
CA ARG A 40 26.85 -3.71 42.64
C ARG A 40 25.76 -4.43 41.88
N THR A 41 25.86 -5.75 41.73
CA THR A 41 24.83 -6.55 41.06
C THR A 41 23.52 -6.58 41.85
N GLN A 42 23.57 -6.58 43.18
CA GLN A 42 22.37 -6.44 44.02
C GLN A 42 21.68 -5.08 43.81
N ARG A 43 22.43 -3.97 43.85
CA ARG A 43 21.86 -2.64 43.56
C ARG A 43 21.23 -2.58 42.17
N HIS A 44 21.90 -3.13 41.16
CA HIS A 44 21.35 -3.16 39.80
C HIS A 44 20.08 -3.99 39.70
N LEU A 45 20.01 -5.11 40.42
CA LEU A 45 18.84 -5.97 40.44
C LEU A 45 17.65 -5.33 41.19
N GLU A 46 17.94 -4.53 42.23
CA GLU A 46 16.96 -3.69 42.91
C GLU A 46 16.46 -2.56 42.01
N GLU A 47 17.35 -1.85 41.31
CA GLU A 47 17.00 -0.83 40.32
C GLU A 47 16.11 -1.41 39.22
N LEU A 48 16.46 -2.57 38.65
CA LEU A 48 15.66 -3.29 37.65
C LEU A 48 14.28 -3.68 38.18
N ARG A 49 14.19 -4.11 39.45
CA ARG A 49 12.90 -4.45 40.09
C ARG A 49 12.02 -3.23 40.30
N GLU A 50 12.58 -2.10 40.70
CA GLU A 50 11.84 -0.85 40.85
C GLU A 50 11.38 -0.29 39.50
N GLN A 51 12.23 -0.37 38.48
CA GLN A 51 11.85 -0.04 37.10
C GLN A 51 10.70 -0.93 36.62
N TYR A 52 10.81 -2.25 36.81
CA TYR A 52 9.75 -3.19 36.46
C TYR A 52 8.44 -2.88 37.19
N ARG A 53 8.45 -2.68 38.50
CA ARG A 53 7.24 -2.32 39.27
C ARG A 53 6.62 -1.00 38.81
N THR A 54 7.45 -0.06 38.38
CA THR A 54 6.98 1.23 37.85
C THR A 54 6.32 1.02 36.50
N ILE A 55 6.90 0.21 35.61
CA ILE A 55 6.30 -0.18 34.33
C ILE A 55 4.97 -0.91 34.54
N VAL A 56 4.91 -1.86 35.46
CA VAL A 56 3.69 -2.62 35.79
C VAL A 56 2.58 -1.70 36.33
N ARG A 57 2.90 -0.75 37.21
CA ARG A 57 1.92 0.26 37.69
C ARG A 57 1.44 1.16 36.56
N MET A 58 2.35 1.60 35.68
CA MET A 58 1.97 2.38 34.50
C MET A 58 1.05 1.57 33.60
N ALA A 59 1.36 0.28 33.38
CA ALA A 59 0.57 -0.65 32.56
C ALA A 59 -0.83 -0.92 33.13
N GLN A 60 -0.95 -1.15 34.45
CA GLN A 60 -2.23 -1.39 35.12
C GLN A 60 -3.14 -0.14 35.15
N GLY A 61 -2.56 1.07 35.11
CA GLY A 61 -3.32 2.32 35.01
C GLY A 61 -3.92 2.59 33.63
N LEU A 62 -3.55 1.80 32.62
CA LEU A 62 -4.06 1.90 31.26
C LEU A 62 -5.38 1.12 31.19
N GLY A 63 -6.49 1.78 31.53
CA GLY A 63 -7.84 1.19 31.49
C GLY A 63 -8.25 0.66 30.10
N ARG A 64 -9.45 0.10 30.00
CA ARG A 64 -9.99 -0.56 28.78
C ARG A 64 -9.74 0.28 27.50
N MET A 65 -9.01 -0.30 26.55
CA MET A 65 -8.66 0.34 25.27
C MET A 65 -9.82 0.39 24.26
N ASP A 66 -10.97 -0.24 24.59
CA ASP A 66 -12.20 -0.23 23.77
C ASP A 66 -12.60 1.18 23.31
N GLN A 67 -12.32 2.21 24.12
CA GLN A 67 -12.62 3.60 23.80
C GLN A 67 -11.84 4.16 22.59
N TYR A 68 -10.71 3.56 22.25
CA TYR A 68 -9.89 3.94 21.08
C TYR A 68 -10.27 3.15 19.83
N ARG A 69 -11.22 2.21 19.93
CA ARG A 69 -11.71 1.45 18.80
C ARG A 69 -12.42 2.38 17.83
N VAL A 70 -11.81 2.60 16.67
CA VAL A 70 -12.44 3.35 15.59
C VAL A 70 -13.17 2.35 14.71
N PRO A 71 -14.43 2.57 14.29
CA PRO A 71 -15.07 1.67 13.34
C PRO A 71 -14.27 1.65 12.03
N PRO A 72 -14.07 0.50 11.38
CA PRO A 72 -13.37 0.46 10.11
C PRO A 72 -14.16 1.23 9.04
N PHE A 73 -13.48 2.10 8.30
CA PHE A 73 -14.07 2.76 7.13
C PHE A 73 -14.09 1.76 5.98
N ALA A 74 -15.27 1.39 5.50
CA ALA A 74 -15.38 0.53 4.33
C ALA A 74 -14.75 1.21 3.11
N ILE A 75 -13.95 0.48 2.35
CA ILE A 75 -13.46 0.96 1.06
C ILE A 75 -14.67 1.19 0.16
N SER A 76 -14.87 2.44 -0.24
CA SER A 76 -15.97 2.81 -1.11
C SER A 76 -15.77 2.17 -2.48
N GLN A 77 -16.71 1.30 -2.84
CA GLN A 77 -16.81 0.72 -4.17
C GLN A 77 -17.96 1.38 -4.92
N HIS A 78 -17.81 1.50 -6.23
CA HIS A 78 -18.93 1.86 -7.08
C HIS A 78 -19.90 0.71 -7.17
N ASP A 79 -21.18 1.01 -7.35
CA ASP A 79 -22.20 0.02 -7.70
C ASP A 79 -22.37 0.01 -9.23
N PRO A 80 -21.79 -0.97 -9.95
CA PRO A 80 -21.86 -1.00 -11.41
C PRO A 80 -23.27 -1.28 -11.92
N GLY A 81 -24.12 -1.92 -11.09
CA GLY A 81 -25.49 -2.30 -11.45
C GLY A 81 -26.41 -1.10 -11.68
N ARG A 82 -26.04 0.08 -11.16
CA ARG A 82 -26.81 1.32 -11.35
C ARG A 82 -26.74 1.91 -12.76
N TRP A 83 -25.76 1.51 -13.58
CA TRP A 83 -25.45 2.22 -14.82
C TRP A 83 -25.48 1.29 -16.02
N SER A 84 -26.38 1.51 -16.98
CA SER A 84 -26.52 0.63 -18.15
C SER A 84 -25.30 0.68 -19.08
N TYR A 85 -24.80 1.88 -19.38
CA TYR A 85 -23.72 2.08 -20.36
C TYR A 85 -22.33 2.22 -19.72
N GLY A 86 -22.27 2.70 -18.48
CA GLY A 86 -21.00 2.89 -17.74
C GLY A 86 -20.51 1.64 -17.02
N ARG A 87 -21.32 0.58 -16.92
CA ARG A 87 -21.03 -0.62 -16.13
C ARG A 87 -19.62 -1.18 -16.34
N PRO A 88 -19.14 -1.39 -17.58
CA PRO A 88 -17.84 -2.04 -17.80
C PRO A 88 -16.70 -1.27 -17.12
N TRP A 89 -16.56 0.02 -17.40
CA TRP A 89 -15.48 0.82 -16.82
C TRP A 89 -15.68 1.00 -15.30
N ILE A 90 -16.90 1.20 -14.82
CA ILE A 90 -17.15 1.30 -13.37
C ILE A 90 -16.74 0.01 -12.64
N ALA A 91 -17.00 -1.16 -13.22
CA ALA A 91 -16.52 -2.42 -12.67
C ALA A 91 -14.98 -2.52 -12.71
N ALA A 92 -14.34 -2.06 -13.79
CA ALA A 92 -12.88 -2.01 -13.89
C ALA A 92 -12.24 -1.04 -12.89
N LEU A 93 -12.90 0.06 -12.50
CA LEU A 93 -12.40 0.93 -11.43
C LEU A 93 -12.42 0.21 -10.07
N ASN A 94 -13.36 -0.71 -9.85
CA ASN A 94 -13.41 -1.49 -8.60
C ASN A 94 -12.35 -2.60 -8.54
N GLY A 95 -12.12 -3.31 -9.65
CA GLY A 95 -11.31 -4.54 -9.66
C GLY A 95 -10.04 -4.51 -10.52
N GLY A 96 -9.86 -3.46 -11.33
CA GLY A 96 -8.78 -3.31 -12.30
C GLY A 96 -9.10 -3.95 -13.66
N ASP A 97 -8.38 -3.50 -14.69
CA ASP A 97 -8.44 -4.08 -16.04
C ASP A 97 -7.11 -3.85 -16.77
N ALA A 98 -6.24 -4.86 -16.75
CA ALA A 98 -4.90 -4.76 -17.32
C ALA A 98 -4.91 -4.57 -18.85
N THR A 99 -5.99 -4.96 -19.51
CA THR A 99 -6.11 -4.88 -20.98
C THR A 99 -6.73 -3.57 -21.46
N GLY A 100 -7.39 -2.83 -20.58
CA GLY A 100 -8.18 -1.65 -20.92
C GLY A 100 -9.47 -1.96 -21.70
N ALA A 101 -9.85 -3.23 -21.88
CA ALA A 101 -11.05 -3.62 -22.62
C ALA A 101 -12.34 -2.97 -22.07
N ALA A 102 -12.46 -2.84 -20.75
CA ALA A 102 -13.60 -2.22 -20.09
C ALA A 102 -13.67 -0.71 -20.33
N TYR A 103 -12.51 -0.04 -20.42
CA TYR A 103 -12.42 1.35 -20.85
C TYR A 103 -12.91 1.47 -22.30
N TRP A 104 -12.35 0.67 -23.22
CA TRP A 104 -12.69 0.70 -24.64
C TRP A 104 -14.15 0.38 -24.93
N ALA A 105 -14.78 -0.49 -24.14
CA ALA A 105 -16.21 -0.80 -24.25
C ALA A 105 -17.13 0.41 -23.99
N THR A 106 -16.60 1.48 -23.40
CA THR A 106 -17.37 2.69 -23.02
C THR A 106 -16.79 3.98 -23.60
N ALA A 107 -15.61 3.92 -24.23
CA ALA A 107 -14.96 5.04 -24.87
C ALA A 107 -15.59 5.35 -26.23
N TYR A 108 -15.70 6.63 -26.59
CA TYR A 108 -16.13 6.98 -27.94
C TYR A 108 -15.04 6.55 -28.94
N PRO A 109 -15.29 5.65 -29.90
CA PRO A 109 -14.20 5.08 -30.69
C PRO A 109 -13.51 6.16 -31.53
N LEU A 110 -12.17 6.20 -31.51
CA LEU A 110 -11.38 7.04 -32.40
C LEU A 110 -11.23 6.32 -33.75
N ALA A 111 -11.63 6.97 -34.85
CA ALA A 111 -11.50 6.38 -36.17
C ALA A 111 -10.04 6.36 -36.62
N ALA A 112 -9.66 5.31 -37.37
CA ALA A 112 -8.32 5.19 -37.91
C ALA A 112 -7.94 6.43 -38.77
N PRO A 113 -6.69 6.90 -38.68
CA PRO A 113 -6.28 8.10 -39.37
C PRO A 113 -6.28 7.86 -40.89
N SER A 114 -7.04 8.68 -41.61
CA SER A 114 -7.13 8.66 -43.08
C SER A 114 -6.86 10.05 -43.65
N ILE A 115 -5.62 10.51 -43.46
CA ILE A 115 -5.19 11.87 -43.82
C ILE A 115 -5.04 11.99 -45.34
N PRO A 116 -5.72 12.95 -46.01
CA PRO A 116 -5.55 13.17 -47.45
C PRO A 116 -4.10 13.51 -47.81
N ALA A 117 -3.59 12.94 -48.90
CA ALA A 117 -2.23 13.21 -49.39
C ALA A 117 -2.01 14.70 -49.71
N ARG A 118 -3.07 15.39 -50.16
CA ARG A 118 -3.07 16.83 -50.52
C ARG A 118 -3.03 17.80 -49.34
N LEU A 119 -3.08 17.32 -48.09
CA LEU A 119 -3.11 18.20 -46.93
C LEU A 119 -1.75 18.91 -46.76
N PRO A 120 -1.71 20.24 -46.57
CA PRO A 120 -0.48 20.97 -46.26
C PRO A 120 0.27 20.38 -45.06
N ALA A 121 1.60 20.48 -45.06
CA ALA A 121 2.46 19.82 -44.08
C ALA A 121 2.28 20.35 -42.64
N ASP A 122 1.93 21.62 -42.48
CA ASP A 122 1.54 22.23 -41.21
C ASP A 122 0.20 21.70 -40.70
N ALA A 123 -0.83 21.64 -41.56
CA ALA A 123 -2.15 21.08 -41.23
C ALA A 123 -2.06 19.59 -40.85
N ARG A 124 -1.21 18.83 -41.55
CA ARG A 124 -0.94 17.41 -41.23
C ARG A 124 -0.36 17.27 -39.83
N ARG A 125 0.69 18.04 -39.52
CA ARG A 125 1.32 18.03 -38.19
C ARG A 125 0.37 18.46 -37.08
N ALA A 126 -0.50 19.43 -37.34
CA ALA A 126 -1.51 19.85 -36.38
C ALA A 126 -2.51 18.72 -36.07
N PHE A 127 -3.01 18.03 -37.10
CA PHE A 127 -3.88 16.87 -36.94
C PHE A 127 -3.17 15.73 -36.19
N GLU A 128 -1.95 15.37 -36.58
CA GLU A 128 -1.17 14.30 -35.92
C GLU A 128 -0.98 14.57 -34.43
N ARG A 129 -0.72 15.84 -34.03
CA ARG A 129 -0.59 16.22 -32.61
C ARG A 129 -1.91 16.10 -31.85
N GLN A 130 -3.02 16.49 -32.45
CA GLN A 130 -4.35 16.35 -31.83
C GLN A 130 -4.72 14.86 -31.69
N TYR A 131 -4.48 14.06 -32.72
CA TYR A 131 -4.69 12.62 -32.70
C TYR A 131 -3.85 11.94 -31.60
N ALA A 132 -2.56 12.28 -31.51
CA ALA A 132 -1.67 11.77 -30.48
C ALA A 132 -2.11 12.16 -29.06
N THR A 133 -2.75 13.32 -28.87
CA THR A 133 -3.29 13.75 -27.56
C THR A 133 -4.41 12.82 -27.09
N VAL A 134 -5.26 12.37 -28.02
CA VAL A 134 -6.30 11.38 -27.74
C VAL A 134 -5.68 10.03 -27.39
N GLU A 135 -4.69 9.56 -28.16
CA GLU A 135 -3.99 8.29 -27.89
C GLU A 135 -3.28 8.28 -26.52
N ILE A 136 -2.64 9.40 -26.14
CA ILE A 136 -2.02 9.57 -24.82
C ILE A 136 -3.10 9.49 -23.74
N SER A 137 -4.23 10.16 -23.93
CA SER A 137 -5.34 10.14 -22.99
C SER A 137 -5.92 8.72 -22.82
N ASP A 138 -5.97 7.94 -23.89
CA ASP A 138 -6.42 6.55 -23.88
C ASP A 138 -5.48 5.64 -23.08
N SER A 139 -4.17 5.80 -23.29
CA SER A 139 -3.13 5.12 -22.52
C SER A 139 -3.22 5.45 -21.02
N VAL A 140 -3.33 6.74 -20.68
CA VAL A 140 -3.47 7.18 -19.29
C VAL A 140 -4.77 6.66 -18.66
N ALA A 141 -5.88 6.65 -19.40
CA ALA A 141 -7.16 6.21 -18.86
C ALA A 141 -7.20 4.69 -18.60
N THR A 142 -6.66 3.89 -19.51
CA THR A 142 -6.57 2.43 -19.35
C THR A 142 -5.65 2.05 -18.19
N MET A 143 -4.43 2.60 -18.15
CA MET A 143 -3.48 2.35 -17.06
C MET A 143 -4.00 2.88 -15.72
N GLY A 144 -4.52 4.12 -15.70
CA GLY A 144 -5.06 4.75 -14.50
C GLY A 144 -6.24 3.99 -13.92
N GLY A 145 -7.17 3.54 -14.77
CA GLY A 145 -8.30 2.71 -14.35
C GLY A 145 -7.86 1.39 -13.72
N HIS A 146 -6.88 0.71 -14.32
CA HIS A 146 -6.30 -0.51 -13.76
C HIS A 146 -5.64 -0.29 -12.40
N GLN A 147 -4.81 0.76 -12.28
CA GLN A 147 -4.10 1.08 -11.03
C GLN A 147 -5.05 1.42 -9.88
N VAL A 148 -6.13 2.17 -10.15
CA VAL A 148 -7.17 2.45 -9.15
C VAL A 148 -7.78 1.15 -8.60
N GLY A 149 -8.10 0.20 -9.48
CA GLY A 149 -8.63 -1.10 -9.07
C GLY A 149 -7.65 -1.92 -8.24
N LEU A 150 -6.37 -1.96 -8.63
CA LEU A 150 -5.32 -2.63 -7.84
C LEU A 150 -5.16 -2.02 -6.46
N MET A 151 -5.14 -0.68 -6.37
CA MET A 151 -5.05 0.04 -5.10
C MET A 151 -6.21 -0.32 -4.16
N ARG A 152 -7.45 -0.38 -4.68
CA ARG A 152 -8.61 -0.83 -3.89
C ARG A 152 -8.44 -2.25 -3.34
N GLY A 153 -8.00 -3.18 -4.18
CA GLY A 153 -7.73 -4.55 -3.74
C GLY A 153 -6.69 -4.60 -2.62
N TYR A 154 -5.57 -3.89 -2.79
CA TYR A 154 -4.52 -3.77 -1.78
C TYR A 154 -5.01 -3.14 -0.47
N PHE A 155 -5.81 -2.06 -0.54
CA PHE A 155 -6.39 -1.46 0.65
C PHE A 155 -7.33 -2.42 1.38
N GLY A 156 -8.04 -3.30 0.66
CA GLY A 156 -8.93 -4.30 1.27
C GLY A 156 -8.17 -5.34 2.09
N GLU A 157 -7.01 -5.77 1.62
CA GLU A 157 -6.09 -6.64 2.36
C GLU A 157 -5.51 -5.92 3.58
N LEU A 158 -5.00 -4.69 3.40
CA LEU A 158 -4.42 -3.89 4.47
C LEU A 158 -5.44 -3.65 5.59
N GLN A 159 -6.67 -3.32 5.23
CA GLN A 159 -7.76 -3.09 6.17
C GLN A 159 -8.07 -4.34 7.00
N ARG A 160 -8.07 -5.54 6.40
CA ARG A 160 -8.26 -6.80 7.12
C ARG A 160 -7.11 -7.08 8.07
N ALA A 161 -5.87 -6.85 7.65
CA ALA A 161 -4.70 -7.03 8.52
C ALA A 161 -4.72 -6.06 9.72
N VAL A 162 -5.05 -4.79 9.49
CA VAL A 162 -5.20 -3.78 10.56
C VAL A 162 -6.32 -4.16 11.53
N GLN A 163 -7.46 -4.66 11.03
CA GLN A 163 -8.56 -5.13 11.90
C GLN A 163 -8.18 -6.35 12.75
N ALA A 164 -7.42 -7.30 12.18
CA ALA A 164 -6.93 -8.45 12.93
C ALA A 164 -5.99 -8.01 14.05
N LEU A 165 -5.03 -7.13 13.74
CA LEU A 165 -4.11 -6.56 14.73
C LEU A 165 -4.85 -5.79 15.83
N GLU A 166 -5.85 -4.97 15.47
CA GLU A 166 -6.68 -4.27 16.46
C GLU A 166 -7.43 -5.24 17.38
N SER A 167 -7.99 -6.32 16.81
CA SER A 167 -8.69 -7.34 17.60
C SER A 167 -7.77 -8.03 18.59
N ASP A 168 -6.51 -8.27 18.23
CA ASP A 168 -5.52 -8.88 19.10
C ASP A 168 -5.07 -7.93 20.22
N VAL A 169 -4.81 -6.66 19.88
CA VAL A 169 -4.39 -5.61 20.85
C VAL A 169 -5.50 -5.29 21.84
N LEU A 170 -6.77 -5.27 21.41
CA LEU A 170 -7.90 -4.96 22.27
C LEU A 170 -8.42 -6.19 23.06
N ASN A 171 -7.82 -7.37 22.89
CA ASN A 171 -8.31 -8.59 23.54
C ASN A 171 -8.01 -8.59 25.06
N PRO A 172 -9.05 -8.54 25.93
CA PRO A 172 -8.87 -8.47 27.38
C PRO A 172 -8.32 -9.76 28.00
N THR A 173 -8.30 -10.89 27.28
CA THR A 173 -7.82 -12.18 27.81
C THR A 173 -6.36 -12.50 27.49
N SER A 174 -5.63 -11.59 26.85
CA SER A 174 -4.21 -11.80 26.52
C SER A 174 -3.36 -11.94 27.80
N SER A 175 -2.68 -13.06 28.00
CA SER A 175 -1.81 -13.30 29.17
C SER A 175 -0.54 -12.43 29.23
N TYR A 176 -0.45 -11.39 28.40
CA TYR A 176 0.75 -10.55 28.24
C TYR A 176 0.68 -9.18 28.96
N HIS A 177 -0.41 -8.87 29.67
CA HIS A 177 -0.87 -7.54 30.11
C HIS A 177 -0.05 -6.73 31.16
N GLU A 178 1.25 -6.98 31.37
CA GLU A 178 2.04 -6.21 32.38
C GLU A 178 3.18 -5.34 31.81
N MET A 179 3.73 -5.69 30.65
CA MET A 179 4.69 -4.88 29.87
C MET A 179 4.06 -4.43 28.53
N THR A 180 3.07 -5.17 28.04
CA THR A 180 2.37 -4.88 26.79
C THR A 180 1.44 -3.70 26.87
N ALA A 181 0.86 -3.32 28.00
CA ALA A 181 -0.14 -2.24 27.99
C ALA A 181 0.42 -0.89 27.44
N ILE A 182 1.72 -0.61 27.62
CA ILE A 182 2.39 0.52 26.95
C ILE A 182 2.57 0.25 25.45
N LEU A 183 3.04 -0.95 25.07
CA LEU A 183 3.14 -1.39 23.68
C LEU A 183 1.77 -1.42 22.97
N ASP A 184 0.68 -1.73 23.67
CA ASP A 184 -0.70 -1.76 23.17
C ASP A 184 -1.21 -0.36 22.91
N LYS A 185 -0.84 0.61 23.77
CA LYS A 185 -1.08 2.03 23.48
C LYS A 185 -0.28 2.53 22.29
N VAL A 186 0.98 2.11 22.17
CA VAL A 186 1.82 2.43 21.00
C VAL A 186 1.23 1.80 19.74
N ALA A 187 0.79 0.55 19.80
CA ALA A 187 0.14 -0.17 18.71
C ALA A 187 -1.22 0.46 18.34
N ALA A 188 -2.02 0.89 19.32
CA ALA A 188 -3.27 1.62 19.10
C ALA A 188 -3.01 3.00 18.45
N GLY A 189 -1.94 3.69 18.87
CA GLY A 189 -1.48 4.93 18.24
C GLY A 189 -1.03 4.72 16.79
N GLU A 190 -0.23 3.67 16.53
CA GLU A 190 0.17 3.29 15.17
C GLU A 190 -1.06 2.93 14.33
N LEU A 191 -1.99 2.15 14.87
CA LEU A 191 -3.25 1.78 14.21
C LEU A 191 -4.07 3.01 13.80
N LEU A 192 -4.16 4.01 14.68
CA LEU A 192 -4.82 5.28 14.36
C LEU A 192 -4.09 6.01 13.23
N GLY A 193 -2.76 6.04 13.25
CA GLY A 193 -1.94 6.58 12.15
C GLY A 193 -2.19 5.84 10.83
N ARG A 194 -2.18 4.51 10.83
CA ARG A 194 -2.50 3.69 9.64
C ARG A 194 -3.90 3.96 9.11
N ARG A 195 -4.88 4.21 9.99
CA ARG A 195 -6.24 4.58 9.59
C ARG A 195 -6.30 5.97 8.96
N GLN A 196 -5.52 6.93 9.44
CA GLN A 196 -5.39 8.24 8.80
C GLN A 196 -4.74 8.12 7.41
N ASP A 197 -3.68 7.31 7.28
CA ASP A 197 -3.03 7.05 5.99
C ASP A 197 -4.01 6.38 5.00
N MET A 198 -4.78 5.39 5.45
CA MET A 198 -5.80 4.74 4.63
C MET A 198 -6.88 5.73 4.17
N ALA A 199 -7.36 6.61 5.05
CA ALA A 199 -8.33 7.63 4.68
C ALA A 199 -7.76 8.64 3.67
N ALA A 200 -6.53 9.09 3.86
CA ALA A 200 -5.84 9.97 2.92
C ALA A 200 -5.68 9.31 1.55
N ASN A 201 -5.27 8.04 1.52
CA ASN A 201 -5.14 7.26 0.28
C ASN A 201 -6.48 7.05 -0.43
N GLN A 202 -7.58 6.85 0.30
CA GLN A 202 -8.92 6.77 -0.29
C GLN A 202 -9.34 8.11 -0.94
N LEU A 203 -9.05 9.24 -0.30
CA LEU A 203 -9.32 10.57 -0.88
C LEU A 203 -8.51 10.80 -2.16
N LEU A 204 -7.24 10.41 -2.17
CA LEU A 204 -6.39 10.49 -3.37
C LEU A 204 -6.91 9.59 -4.50
N SER A 205 -7.36 8.37 -4.17
CA SER A 205 -7.98 7.47 -5.13
C SER A 205 -9.26 8.08 -5.74
N HIS A 206 -10.10 8.70 -4.93
CA HIS A 206 -11.29 9.42 -5.42
C HIS A 206 -10.94 10.64 -6.29
N ALA A 207 -9.90 11.40 -5.94
CA ALA A 207 -9.44 12.51 -6.78
C ALA A 207 -8.95 12.02 -8.15
N LEU A 208 -8.22 10.90 -8.19
CA LEU A 208 -7.79 10.27 -9.43
C LEU A 208 -8.99 9.84 -10.29
N GLU A 209 -10.01 9.22 -9.70
CA GLU A 209 -11.24 8.86 -10.42
C GLU A 209 -11.96 10.06 -11.02
N GLN A 210 -12.05 11.17 -10.29
CA GLN A 210 -12.64 12.41 -10.80
C GLN A 210 -11.84 12.98 -11.97
N LEU A 211 -10.51 12.93 -11.90
CA LEU A 211 -9.62 13.34 -13.00
C LEU A 211 -9.78 12.44 -14.22
N LEU A 212 -9.85 11.12 -14.02
CA LEU A 212 -10.09 10.15 -15.10
C LEU A 212 -11.46 10.38 -15.76
N ALA A 213 -12.52 10.59 -14.99
CA ALA A 213 -13.84 10.88 -15.51
C ALA A 213 -13.89 12.19 -16.30
N ARG A 214 -13.20 13.23 -15.83
CA ARG A 214 -13.07 14.51 -16.55
C ARG A 214 -12.28 14.35 -17.85
N SER A 215 -11.12 13.70 -17.76
CA SER A 215 -10.25 13.41 -18.90
C SER A 215 -11.00 12.63 -19.98
N LYS A 216 -11.74 11.58 -19.59
CA LYS A 216 -12.62 10.84 -20.51
C LYS A 216 -13.57 11.74 -21.28
N ARG A 217 -14.30 12.60 -20.57
CA ARG A 217 -15.32 13.47 -21.19
C ARG A 217 -14.69 14.41 -22.22
N GLN A 218 -13.54 14.98 -21.87
CA GLN A 218 -12.79 15.84 -22.79
C GLN A 218 -12.32 15.03 -24.00
N ARG A 219 -11.67 13.89 -23.75
CA ARG A 219 -11.18 12.97 -24.78
C ARG A 219 -12.29 12.53 -25.73
N ASP A 220 -13.47 12.17 -25.24
CA ASP A 220 -14.59 11.73 -26.10
C ASP A 220 -15.09 12.86 -27.01
N THR A 221 -15.06 14.10 -26.51
CA THR A 221 -15.40 15.30 -27.30
C THR A 221 -14.37 15.54 -28.40
N GLU A 222 -13.09 15.37 -28.09
CA GLU A 222 -11.99 15.47 -29.06
C GLU A 222 -12.08 14.36 -30.12
N ALA A 223 -12.32 13.11 -29.71
CA ALA A 223 -12.50 11.99 -30.62
C ALA A 223 -13.71 12.19 -31.55
N ALA A 224 -14.84 12.70 -31.04
CA ALA A 224 -15.99 13.06 -31.87
C ALA A 224 -15.63 14.13 -32.92
N THR A 225 -14.86 15.14 -32.53
CA THR A 225 -14.42 16.22 -33.42
C THR A 225 -13.49 15.70 -34.52
N LEU A 226 -12.47 14.90 -34.16
CA LEU A 226 -11.55 14.28 -35.11
C LEU A 226 -12.29 13.33 -36.06
N ASN A 227 -13.24 12.55 -35.56
CA ASN A 227 -14.04 11.66 -36.40
C ASN A 227 -14.88 12.43 -37.42
N MET A 228 -15.50 13.55 -37.03
CA MET A 228 -16.22 14.40 -37.98
C MET A 228 -15.30 14.94 -39.08
N GLN A 229 -14.08 15.35 -38.73
CA GLN A 229 -13.08 15.80 -39.69
C GLN A 229 -12.64 14.67 -40.65
N LEU A 230 -12.38 13.49 -40.12
CA LEU A 230 -12.01 12.30 -40.90
C LEU A 230 -13.13 11.88 -41.87
N VAL A 231 -14.39 11.87 -41.41
CA VAL A 231 -15.55 11.61 -42.27
C VAL A 231 -15.67 12.66 -43.36
N THR A 232 -15.49 13.94 -43.02
CA THR A 232 -15.53 15.04 -43.99
C THR A 232 -14.43 14.88 -45.06
N TRP A 233 -13.23 14.46 -44.68
CA TRP A 233 -12.15 14.21 -45.63
C TRP A 233 -12.40 13.00 -46.52
N ARG A 234 -12.92 11.90 -45.95
CA ARG A 234 -13.26 10.67 -46.68
C ARG A 234 -14.34 10.92 -47.73
N ASP A 235 -15.42 11.60 -47.33
CA ASP A 235 -16.62 11.71 -48.16
C ASP A 235 -16.66 13.01 -48.98
N GLY A 236 -15.83 14.00 -48.63
CA GLY A 236 -15.83 15.33 -49.24
C GLY A 236 -15.55 15.32 -50.75
N GLU A 237 -14.71 14.41 -51.25
CA GLU A 237 -14.48 14.31 -52.70
C GLU A 237 -15.68 13.75 -53.46
N ALA A 238 -16.35 12.75 -52.89
CA ALA A 238 -17.57 12.19 -53.48
C ALA A 238 -18.70 13.22 -53.45
N ALA A 239 -18.90 13.90 -52.32
CA ALA A 239 -19.88 14.96 -52.16
C ALA A 239 -19.64 16.12 -53.13
N ASN A 240 -18.40 16.62 -53.26
CA ASN A 240 -18.06 17.70 -54.19
C ASN A 240 -18.22 17.30 -55.67
N ARG A 241 -17.96 16.03 -56.02
CA ARG A 241 -18.23 15.52 -57.37
C ARG A 241 -19.72 15.46 -57.66
N ALA A 242 -20.51 14.90 -56.74
CA ALA A 242 -21.96 14.83 -56.88
C ALA A 242 -22.59 16.23 -56.99
N PHE A 243 -22.15 17.17 -56.17
CA PHE A 243 -22.61 18.56 -56.22
C PHE A 243 -22.32 19.19 -57.58
N ARG A 244 -21.07 19.14 -58.07
CA ARG A 244 -20.70 19.69 -59.38
C ARG A 244 -21.44 19.04 -60.55
N ALA A 245 -21.63 17.72 -60.51
CA ALA A 245 -22.40 17.01 -61.52
C ALA A 245 -23.87 17.47 -61.52
N GLY A 246 -24.48 17.59 -60.34
CA GLY A 246 -25.86 18.09 -60.18
C GLY A 246 -26.02 19.55 -60.62
N THR A 247 -25.11 20.45 -60.24
CA THR A 247 -25.17 21.85 -60.69
C THR A 247 -24.94 21.96 -62.19
N GLY A 248 -23.99 21.19 -62.74
CA GLY A 248 -23.75 21.14 -64.18
C GLY A 248 -24.98 20.67 -64.95
N HIS A 249 -25.66 19.63 -64.46
CA HIS A 249 -26.90 19.16 -65.06
C HIS A 249 -28.03 20.21 -64.97
N ALA A 250 -28.20 20.85 -63.82
CA ALA A 250 -29.21 21.90 -63.62
C ALA A 250 -28.96 23.11 -64.54
N LEU A 251 -27.71 23.54 -64.70
CA LEU A 251 -27.35 24.62 -65.63
C LEU A 251 -27.57 24.23 -67.10
N ALA A 252 -27.24 22.98 -67.47
CA ALA A 252 -27.42 22.49 -68.84
C ALA A 252 -28.89 22.30 -69.24
N THR A 253 -29.77 22.08 -68.27
CA THR A 253 -31.20 21.84 -68.50
C THR A 253 -32.08 23.07 -68.22
N TRP A 254 -31.49 24.14 -67.67
CA TRP A 254 -32.20 25.39 -67.39
C TRP A 254 -32.71 26.04 -68.68
N ARG A 255 -34.01 26.36 -68.70
CA ARG A 255 -34.64 27.18 -69.74
C ARG A 255 -35.24 28.40 -69.08
N GLN A 256 -35.00 29.57 -69.68
CA GLN A 256 -35.55 30.84 -69.23
C GLN A 256 -37.08 30.82 -69.44
N PRO A 257 -37.89 31.23 -68.44
CA PRO A 257 -39.35 31.23 -68.56
C PRO A 257 -39.87 32.19 -69.63
#